data_AF-A0A2W5Z0Z2-F1
#
_entry.id   AF-A0A2W5Z0Z2-F1
#
_cell.length_a   1.000
_cell.length_b   1.000
_cell.length_c   1.000
_cell.angle_alpha   90.00
_cell.angle_beta   90.00
_cell.angle_gamma   90.00
#
_symmetry.space_group_name_H-M   'P 1'
#
loop_
_entity.id
_entity.type
_entity.pdbx_description
1 polymer ?
#
loop_
_entity_poly.entity_id
_entity_poly.type
_entity_poly.pdbx_seq_one_letter_code
_entity_poly.pdbx_strand_id
1 'polypeptide(L)'
;MAHPPGLYDRFKGCWDRFDRAVSHREAAAKAWSDFLDEEPYDTRLEIEADGYGMLRVEQYIPVPSVVAIEFGEYLYNLRAVLDYCVYAVAVCDTTQDPPPGEDLLQFPIYDNETSYRRNEYRLKPLSEKHRRWLKAVQPYIGPDQPDYSGLYWLNDLARRDRHRTLHVVGAYLAEATSMIWAPKADAILIEDQPPFAFIEREAVVARFQIMPFTPGDEVQANGNVALDVEIAEFVQRRPEGAKWLWMPLGRRLRMMELTCVEGIVARFERDCLGWTRFKGLLDESAIEPAEGVKG
;
A
#
# COMPACT_ATOMS: atom_id res chain seq x y z
N MET A 1 -30.44 20.81 18.11
CA MET A 1 -31.39 19.68 17.97
C MET A 1 -30.79 18.49 18.67
N ALA A 2 -31.51 17.85 19.61
CA ALA A 2 -31.02 16.66 20.28
C ALA A 2 -31.15 15.46 19.31
N HIS A 3 -30.03 14.82 18.96
CA HIS A 3 -30.03 13.61 18.14
C HIS A 3 -30.67 12.45 18.90
N PRO A 4 -31.44 11.57 18.23
CA PRO A 4 -32.03 10.41 18.89
C PRO A 4 -30.93 9.50 19.48
N PRO A 5 -31.15 8.93 20.67
CA PRO A 5 -30.20 8.01 21.28
C PRO A 5 -30.02 6.78 20.36
N GLY A 6 -28.77 6.47 20.02
CA GLY A 6 -28.39 5.38 19.10
C GLY A 6 -27.74 5.81 17.78
N LEU A 7 -27.85 7.09 17.39
CA LEU A 7 -27.24 7.57 16.14
C LEU A 7 -25.69 7.61 16.20
N TYR A 8 -25.13 7.88 17.38
CA TYR A 8 -23.68 8.04 17.62
C TYR A 8 -22.87 6.74 17.44
N ASP A 9 -23.51 5.58 17.47
CA ASP A 9 -22.83 4.28 17.42
C ASP A 9 -22.77 3.70 15.99
N ARG A 10 -23.49 4.30 15.03
CA ARG A 10 -23.68 3.72 13.69
C ARG A 10 -22.38 3.50 12.92
N PHE A 11 -21.39 4.37 13.12
CA PHE A 11 -20.07 4.27 12.48
C PHE A 11 -19.00 3.71 13.42
N LYS A 12 -19.32 3.38 14.67
CA LYS A 12 -18.35 2.82 15.62
C LYS A 12 -17.72 1.53 15.07
N GLY A 13 -18.52 0.67 14.43
CA GLY A 13 -18.01 -0.54 13.78
C GLY A 13 -17.02 -0.28 12.64
N CYS A 14 -17.13 0.84 11.92
CA CYS A 14 -16.09 1.29 10.97
C CYS A 14 -14.81 1.62 11.73
N TRP A 15 -14.92 2.47 12.76
CA TRP A 15 -13.76 2.99 13.47
C TRP A 15 -13.02 1.92 14.28
N ASP A 16 -13.73 0.99 14.92
CA ASP A 16 -13.13 -0.13 15.63
C ASP A 16 -12.29 -1.01 14.68
N ARG A 17 -12.79 -1.28 13.46
CA ARG A 17 -12.05 -2.03 12.43
C ARG A 17 -10.89 -1.24 11.86
N PHE A 18 -11.04 0.06 11.70
CA PHE A 18 -9.96 0.93 11.25
C PHE A 18 -8.81 0.95 12.28
N ASP A 19 -9.13 1.15 13.56
CA ASP A 19 -8.14 1.10 14.65
C ASP A 19 -7.47 -0.28 14.73
N ARG A 20 -8.24 -1.36 14.46
CA ARG A 20 -7.70 -2.71 14.37
C ARG A 20 -6.74 -2.88 13.18
N ALA A 21 -7.08 -2.36 12.00
CA ALA A 21 -6.19 -2.34 10.84
C ALA A 21 -4.87 -1.63 11.18
N VAL A 22 -4.95 -0.44 11.78
CA VAL A 22 -3.77 0.33 12.22
C VAL A 22 -2.89 -0.49 13.17
N SER A 23 -3.50 -1.21 14.12
CA SER A 23 -2.78 -2.10 15.04
C SER A 23 -2.05 -3.23 14.31
N HIS A 24 -2.68 -3.83 13.29
CA HIS A 24 -2.05 -4.87 12.46
C HIS A 24 -0.89 -4.33 11.62
N ARG A 25 -1.01 -3.12 11.06
CA ARG A 25 0.12 -2.46 10.37
C ARG A 25 1.29 -2.21 11.31
N GLU A 26 1.03 -1.77 12.53
CA GLU A 26 2.07 -1.56 13.55
C GLU A 26 2.71 -2.87 14.00
N ALA A 27 1.93 -3.95 14.14
CA ALA A 27 2.43 -5.29 14.42
C ALA A 27 3.31 -5.82 13.27
N ALA A 28 2.90 -5.64 12.01
CA ALA A 28 3.70 -6.01 10.85
C ALA A 28 5.04 -5.24 10.81
N ALA A 29 5.00 -3.93 11.06
CA ALA A 29 6.21 -3.10 11.12
C ALA A 29 7.14 -3.55 12.24
N LYS A 30 6.61 -3.87 13.42
CA LYS A 30 7.40 -4.41 14.53
C LYS A 30 8.02 -5.76 14.17
N ALA A 31 7.24 -6.68 13.61
CA ALA A 31 7.74 -8.00 13.21
C ALA A 31 8.84 -7.91 12.13
N TRP A 32 8.73 -6.93 11.22
CA TRP A 32 9.78 -6.63 10.27
C TRP A 32 11.05 -6.09 10.94
N SER A 33 10.92 -5.15 11.89
CA SER A 33 12.07 -4.66 12.65
C SER A 33 12.75 -5.76 13.46
N ASP A 34 11.98 -6.58 14.18
CA ASP A 34 12.50 -7.71 14.95
C ASP A 34 13.25 -8.71 14.04
N PHE A 35 12.73 -8.94 12.83
CA PHE A 35 13.40 -9.77 11.82
C PHE A 35 14.73 -9.18 11.34
N LEU A 36 14.81 -7.87 11.12
CA LEU A 36 16.05 -7.21 10.72
C LEU A 36 17.14 -7.26 11.81
N ASP A 37 16.75 -7.28 13.09
CA ASP A 37 17.68 -7.44 14.22
C ASP A 37 18.34 -8.83 14.25
N GLU A 38 17.80 -9.82 13.54
CA GLU A 38 18.43 -11.14 13.33
C GLU A 38 19.52 -11.12 12.23
N GLU A 39 19.84 -9.94 11.69
CA GLU A 39 20.79 -9.70 10.60
C GLU A 39 20.56 -10.58 9.36
N PRO A 40 19.32 -10.75 8.85
CA PRO A 40 18.92 -11.85 7.94
C PRO A 40 19.52 -11.81 6.51
N TYR A 41 20.36 -10.81 6.24
CA TYR A 41 21.00 -10.53 4.96
C TYR A 41 22.51 -10.43 5.13
N ASP A 42 23.27 -10.96 4.18
CA ASP A 42 24.72 -10.80 4.10
C ASP A 42 25.12 -10.32 2.70
N THR A 43 26.30 -9.72 2.58
CA THR A 43 26.86 -9.29 1.29
C THR A 43 27.91 -10.26 0.79
N ARG A 44 27.82 -10.65 -0.48
CA ARG A 44 28.78 -11.52 -1.14
C ARG A 44 29.46 -10.82 -2.29
N LEU A 45 30.79 -10.86 -2.27
CA LEU A 45 31.64 -10.33 -3.33
C LEU A 45 32.17 -11.48 -4.20
N GLU A 46 31.95 -11.39 -5.50
CA GLU A 46 32.48 -12.30 -6.51
C GLU A 46 33.35 -11.53 -7.49
N ILE A 47 34.54 -12.05 -7.81
CA ILE A 47 35.49 -11.42 -8.73
C ILE A 47 35.98 -12.46 -9.73
N GLU A 48 35.85 -12.13 -11.01
CA GLU A 48 36.32 -12.93 -12.12
C GLU A 48 37.82 -12.70 -12.40
N ALA A 49 38.42 -13.59 -13.19
CA ALA A 49 39.87 -13.58 -13.44
C ALA A 49 40.36 -12.33 -14.18
N ASP A 50 39.47 -11.59 -14.85
CA ASP A 50 39.73 -10.36 -15.58
C ASP A 50 39.48 -9.08 -14.76
N GLY A 51 39.13 -9.22 -13.48
CA GLY A 51 38.85 -8.10 -12.58
C GLY A 51 37.42 -7.57 -12.64
N TYR A 52 36.53 -8.24 -13.38
CA TYR A 52 35.10 -7.98 -13.30
C TYR A 52 34.56 -8.46 -11.94
N GLY A 53 33.86 -7.57 -11.24
CA GLY A 53 33.37 -7.81 -9.88
C GLY A 53 31.87 -7.62 -9.76
N MET A 54 31.24 -8.45 -8.94
CA MET A 54 29.82 -8.39 -8.61
C MET A 54 29.63 -8.45 -7.10
N LEU A 55 28.91 -7.46 -6.57
CA LEU A 55 28.49 -7.43 -5.19
C LEU A 55 27.00 -7.76 -5.09
N ARG A 56 26.66 -8.74 -4.27
CA ARG A 56 25.30 -9.23 -4.06
C ARG A 56 24.91 -9.09 -2.60
N VAL A 57 23.62 -8.92 -2.36
CA VAL A 57 22.98 -9.17 -1.06
C VAL A 57 22.27 -10.51 -1.16
N GLU A 58 22.53 -11.42 -0.23
CA GLU A 58 21.89 -12.72 -0.10
C GLU A 58 21.05 -12.77 1.18
N GLN A 59 19.81 -13.28 1.07
CA GLN A 59 18.94 -13.58 2.19
C GLN A 59 19.19 -15.01 2.65
N TYR A 60 19.53 -15.19 3.92
CA TYR A 60 19.77 -16.52 4.49
C TYR A 60 18.75 -16.91 5.58
N ILE A 61 18.03 -15.93 6.16
CA ILE A 61 16.87 -16.17 7.02
C ILE A 61 15.60 -15.77 6.26
N PRO A 62 14.62 -16.68 6.09
CA PRO A 62 13.37 -16.36 5.38
C PRO A 62 12.55 -15.34 6.17
N VAL A 63 11.81 -14.48 5.47
CA VAL A 63 10.90 -13.51 6.10
C VAL A 63 9.87 -14.27 6.96
N PRO A 64 9.70 -13.91 8.24
CA PRO A 64 8.72 -14.53 9.10
C PRO A 64 7.30 -14.38 8.53
N SER A 65 6.55 -15.48 8.49
CA SER A 65 5.17 -15.49 7.96
C SER A 65 4.24 -14.53 8.70
N VAL A 66 4.54 -14.20 9.96
CA VAL A 66 3.79 -13.23 10.76
C VAL A 66 3.71 -11.86 10.07
N VAL A 67 4.75 -11.42 9.34
CA VAL A 67 4.73 -10.14 8.63
C VAL A 67 3.61 -10.13 7.59
N ALA A 68 3.52 -11.20 6.80
CA ALA A 68 2.51 -11.33 5.76
C ALA A 68 1.11 -11.59 6.34
N ILE A 69 0.99 -12.31 7.45
CA ILE A 69 -0.29 -12.51 8.17
C ILE A 69 -0.83 -11.18 8.69
N GLU A 70 -0.01 -10.41 9.40
CA GLU A 70 -0.40 -9.10 9.93
C GLU A 70 -0.77 -8.14 8.79
N PHE A 71 -0.06 -8.20 7.65
CA PHE A 71 -0.40 -7.41 6.48
C PHE A 71 -1.75 -7.82 5.84
N GLY A 72 -2.04 -9.12 5.75
CA GLY A 72 -3.34 -9.63 5.29
C GLY A 72 -4.49 -9.16 6.19
N GLU A 73 -4.31 -9.26 7.52
CA GLU A 73 -5.30 -8.77 8.50
C GLU A 73 -5.50 -7.26 8.42
N TYR A 74 -4.44 -6.49 8.19
CA TYR A 74 -4.53 -5.04 7.91
C TYR A 74 -5.42 -4.75 6.70
N LEU A 75 -5.16 -5.39 5.55
CA LEU A 75 -5.94 -5.20 4.33
C LEU A 75 -7.39 -5.65 4.48
N TYR A 76 -7.61 -6.79 5.13
CA TYR A 76 -8.93 -7.33 5.42
C TYR A 76 -9.75 -6.32 6.23
N ASN A 77 -9.19 -5.80 7.32
CA ASN A 77 -9.88 -4.84 8.17
C ASN A 77 -10.18 -3.55 7.41
N LEU A 78 -9.23 -2.97 6.66
CA LEU A 78 -9.50 -1.78 5.84
C LEU A 78 -10.63 -2.00 4.82
N ARG A 79 -10.67 -3.17 4.17
CA ARG A 79 -11.75 -3.50 3.24
C ARG A 79 -13.09 -3.64 3.95
N ALA A 80 -13.10 -4.25 5.13
CA ALA A 80 -14.28 -4.42 5.97
C ALA A 80 -14.82 -3.09 6.51
N VAL A 81 -13.95 -2.11 6.80
CA VAL A 81 -14.35 -0.74 7.15
C VAL A 81 -15.23 -0.14 6.05
N LEU A 82 -14.80 -0.25 4.79
CA LEU A 82 -15.55 0.30 3.66
C LEU A 82 -16.90 -0.38 3.48
N ASP A 83 -16.97 -1.71 3.60
CA ASP A 83 -18.23 -2.44 3.48
C ASP A 83 -19.21 -2.08 4.62
N TYR A 84 -18.70 -2.02 5.85
CA TYR A 84 -19.50 -1.57 6.99
C TYR A 84 -19.96 -0.11 6.83
N CYS A 85 -19.15 0.75 6.22
CA CYS A 85 -19.52 2.14 5.94
C CYS A 85 -20.77 2.22 5.05
N VAL A 86 -20.85 1.42 3.98
CA VAL A 86 -22.05 1.35 3.14
C VAL A 86 -23.27 0.86 3.91
N TYR A 87 -23.09 -0.14 4.78
CA TYR A 87 -24.16 -0.61 5.67
C TYR A 87 -24.67 0.52 6.58
N ALA A 88 -23.76 1.21 7.27
CA ALA A 88 -24.11 2.31 8.18
C ALA A 88 -24.83 3.45 7.45
N VAL A 89 -24.40 3.80 6.25
CA VAL A 89 -25.06 4.80 5.39
C VAL A 89 -26.45 4.33 4.98
N ALA A 90 -26.63 3.07 4.60
CA ALA A 90 -27.94 2.51 4.23
C ALA A 90 -28.93 2.57 5.41
N VAL A 91 -28.49 2.26 6.63
CA VAL A 91 -29.31 2.43 7.85
C VAL A 91 -29.69 3.90 8.05
N CYS A 92 -28.80 4.83 7.76
CA CYS A 92 -29.09 6.26 7.88
C CYS A 92 -30.11 6.74 6.84
N ASP A 93 -29.93 6.36 5.58
CA ASP A 93 -30.81 6.77 4.48
C ASP A 93 -32.21 6.15 4.58
N THR A 94 -32.30 4.90 5.02
CA THR A 94 -33.57 4.15 5.10
C THR A 94 -34.25 4.24 6.46
N THR A 95 -33.54 4.69 7.48
CA THR A 95 -33.95 4.68 8.90
C THR A 95 -34.35 3.30 9.43
N GLN A 96 -33.86 2.23 8.79
CA GLN A 96 -34.11 0.83 9.14
C GLN A 96 -32.81 0.12 9.53
N ASP A 97 -32.86 -0.69 10.57
CA ASP A 97 -31.74 -1.53 11.05
C ASP A 97 -32.31 -2.93 11.38
N PRO A 98 -32.08 -3.94 10.52
CA PRO A 98 -31.23 -3.91 9.34
C PRO A 98 -31.83 -3.14 8.14
N PRO A 99 -30.99 -2.58 7.24
CA PRO A 99 -31.46 -1.92 6.03
C PRO A 99 -31.94 -2.94 4.98
N PRO A 100 -32.85 -2.54 4.05
CA PRO A 100 -33.29 -3.43 2.97
C PRO A 100 -32.13 -3.97 2.13
N GLY A 101 -32.08 -5.29 1.90
CA GLY A 101 -31.02 -5.91 1.11
C GLY A 101 -29.63 -5.85 1.74
N GLU A 102 -29.56 -5.87 3.07
CA GLU A 102 -28.31 -5.80 3.85
C GLU A 102 -27.23 -6.80 3.42
N ASP A 103 -27.62 -8.01 3.02
CA ASP A 103 -26.73 -9.10 2.60
C ASP A 103 -26.02 -8.81 1.27
N LEU A 104 -26.58 -7.88 0.48
CA LEU A 104 -26.04 -7.45 -0.80
C LEU A 104 -25.17 -6.20 -0.68
N LEU A 105 -25.23 -5.48 0.44
CA LEU A 105 -24.51 -4.22 0.62
C LEU A 105 -23.00 -4.45 0.63
N GLN A 106 -22.31 -3.71 -0.24
CA GLN A 106 -20.87 -3.76 -0.35
C GLN A 106 -20.36 -2.41 -0.87
N PHE A 107 -19.22 -1.95 -0.38
CA PHE A 107 -18.53 -0.81 -0.97
C PHE A 107 -18.08 -1.17 -2.39
N PRO A 108 -18.54 -0.43 -3.42
CA PRO A 108 -18.14 -0.68 -4.79
C PRO A 108 -16.69 -0.24 -5.00
N ILE A 109 -15.84 -1.11 -5.55
CA ILE A 109 -14.52 -0.74 -6.07
C ILE A 109 -14.33 -1.47 -7.38
N TYR A 110 -14.51 -0.74 -8.49
CA TYR A 110 -14.40 -1.28 -9.84
C TYR A 110 -13.37 -0.51 -10.66
N ASP A 111 -12.75 -1.17 -11.63
CA ASP A 111 -11.77 -0.62 -12.57
C ASP A 111 -12.39 -0.15 -13.90
N ASN A 112 -13.70 -0.30 -14.07
CA ASN A 112 -14.43 0.19 -15.24
C ASN A 112 -15.92 0.46 -14.97
N GLU A 113 -16.52 1.36 -15.77
CA GLU A 113 -17.92 1.77 -15.59
C GLU A 113 -18.92 0.62 -15.82
N THR A 114 -18.64 -0.29 -16.78
CA THR A 114 -19.54 -1.41 -17.08
C THR A 114 -19.73 -2.33 -15.88
N SER A 115 -18.64 -2.61 -15.16
CA SER A 115 -18.65 -3.44 -13.96
C SER A 115 -19.33 -2.73 -12.79
N TYR A 116 -19.15 -1.42 -12.66
CA TYR A 116 -19.87 -0.61 -11.68
C TYR A 116 -21.38 -0.67 -11.92
N ARG A 117 -21.85 -0.36 -13.14
CA ARG A 117 -23.28 -0.36 -13.49
C ARG A 117 -23.95 -1.71 -13.25
N ARG A 118 -23.24 -2.82 -13.52
CA ARG A 118 -23.76 -4.17 -13.28
C ARG A 118 -24.04 -4.45 -11.79
N ASN A 119 -23.34 -3.77 -10.88
CA ASN A 119 -23.43 -3.98 -9.44
C ASN A 119 -24.15 -2.84 -8.69
N GLU A 120 -24.58 -1.79 -9.41
CA GLU A 120 -25.26 -0.63 -8.83
C GLU A 120 -26.57 -1.00 -8.09
N TYR A 121 -27.21 -2.13 -8.46
CA TYR A 121 -28.41 -2.63 -7.79
C TYR A 121 -28.18 -2.90 -6.29
N ARG A 122 -26.94 -3.19 -5.88
CA ARG A 122 -26.57 -3.40 -4.47
C ARG A 122 -26.72 -2.13 -3.65
N LEU A 123 -26.63 -0.97 -4.28
CA LEU A 123 -26.65 0.33 -3.61
C LEU A 123 -28.05 0.96 -3.58
N LYS A 124 -29.10 0.22 -4.01
CA LYS A 124 -30.48 0.70 -4.03
C LYS A 124 -30.98 1.32 -2.71
N PRO A 125 -30.57 0.83 -1.52
CA PRO A 125 -30.99 1.43 -0.25
C PRO A 125 -30.41 2.83 0.00
N LEU A 126 -29.34 3.21 -0.70
CA LEU A 126 -28.68 4.49 -0.50
C LEU A 126 -29.40 5.61 -1.27
N SER A 127 -29.37 6.81 -0.70
CA SER A 127 -29.85 8.04 -1.31
C SER A 127 -29.11 8.34 -2.61
N GLU A 128 -29.72 9.13 -3.49
CA GLU A 128 -29.05 9.56 -4.73
C GLU A 128 -27.76 10.33 -4.46
N LYS A 129 -27.74 11.15 -3.39
CA LYS A 129 -26.54 11.88 -2.94
C LYS A 129 -25.39 10.91 -2.66
N HIS A 130 -25.62 9.90 -1.82
CA HIS A 130 -24.57 8.96 -1.43
C HIS A 130 -24.11 8.06 -2.61
N ARG A 131 -25.05 7.60 -3.45
CA ARG A 131 -24.70 6.84 -4.66
C ARG A 131 -23.84 7.64 -5.65
N ARG A 132 -24.15 8.93 -5.85
CA ARG A 132 -23.37 9.82 -6.72
C ARG A 132 -21.94 9.98 -6.21
N TRP A 133 -21.79 10.13 -4.90
CA TRP A 133 -20.47 10.23 -4.28
C TRP A 133 -19.69 8.91 -4.37
N LEU A 134 -20.31 7.75 -4.12
CA LEU A 134 -19.67 6.44 -4.31
C LEU A 134 -19.18 6.24 -5.74
N LYS A 135 -19.96 6.70 -6.73
CA LYS A 135 -19.53 6.68 -8.13
C LYS A 135 -18.31 7.57 -8.36
N ALA A 136 -18.28 8.77 -7.79
CA ALA A 136 -17.22 9.75 -8.01
C ALA A 136 -15.85 9.31 -7.49
N VAL A 137 -15.79 8.46 -6.45
CA VAL A 137 -14.54 7.94 -5.88
C VAL A 137 -14.03 6.66 -6.54
N GLN A 138 -14.72 6.12 -7.54
CA GLN A 138 -14.32 4.86 -8.16
C GLN A 138 -12.96 5.00 -8.87
N PRO A 139 -12.09 3.96 -8.83
CA PRO A 139 -10.78 4.00 -9.48
C PRO A 139 -10.78 4.41 -10.95
N TYR A 140 -11.80 4.04 -11.73
CA TYR A 140 -11.89 4.37 -13.15
C TYR A 140 -12.32 5.82 -13.43
N ILE A 141 -12.64 6.60 -12.40
CA ILE A 141 -13.01 8.00 -12.52
C ILE A 141 -11.74 8.85 -12.39
N GLY A 142 -11.38 9.54 -13.46
CA GLY A 142 -10.21 10.41 -13.53
C GLY A 142 -9.58 10.40 -14.92
N PRO A 143 -8.55 11.24 -15.15
CA PRO A 143 -7.79 11.23 -16.40
C PRO A 143 -6.80 10.06 -16.49
N ASP A 144 -6.39 9.50 -15.35
CA ASP A 144 -5.39 8.43 -15.25
C ASP A 144 -6.03 7.04 -15.28
N GLN A 145 -5.18 6.01 -15.38
CA GLN A 145 -5.59 4.62 -15.31
C GLN A 145 -6.04 4.22 -13.88
N PRO A 146 -6.91 3.20 -13.72
CA PRO A 146 -7.42 2.81 -12.40
C PRO A 146 -6.35 2.47 -11.35
N ASP A 147 -5.20 1.97 -11.78
CA ASP A 147 -4.05 1.60 -10.96
C ASP A 147 -3.26 2.80 -10.40
N TYR A 148 -3.69 4.03 -10.69
CA TYR A 148 -3.23 5.24 -9.99
C TYR A 148 -3.98 5.47 -8.68
N SER A 149 -5.12 4.80 -8.47
CA SER A 149 -5.98 4.97 -7.30
C SER A 149 -5.55 4.08 -6.12
N GLY A 150 -5.49 4.65 -4.91
CA GLY A 150 -5.26 3.86 -3.70
C GLY A 150 -6.40 2.85 -3.41
N LEU A 151 -7.64 3.16 -3.79
CA LEU A 151 -8.77 2.22 -3.67
C LEU A 151 -8.59 0.99 -4.57
N TYR A 152 -8.04 1.18 -5.78
CA TYR A 152 -7.71 0.06 -6.66
C TYR A 152 -6.73 -0.89 -5.97
N TRP A 153 -5.63 -0.35 -5.44
CA TRP A 153 -4.61 -1.16 -4.77
C TRP A 153 -5.15 -1.82 -3.50
N LEU A 154 -5.94 -1.12 -2.68
CA LEU A 154 -6.57 -1.72 -1.51
C LEU A 154 -7.43 -2.93 -1.90
N ASN A 155 -8.28 -2.77 -2.92
CA ASN A 155 -9.19 -3.83 -3.34
C ASN A 155 -8.46 -5.00 -4.01
N ASP A 156 -7.47 -4.71 -4.87
CA ASP A 156 -6.73 -5.77 -5.55
C ASP A 156 -5.84 -6.56 -4.58
N LEU A 157 -5.14 -5.89 -3.66
CA LEU A 157 -4.34 -6.54 -2.63
C LEU A 157 -5.24 -7.39 -1.70
N ALA A 158 -6.29 -6.82 -1.11
CA ALA A 158 -7.22 -7.55 -0.24
C ALA A 158 -7.95 -8.72 -0.95
N ARG A 159 -8.12 -8.66 -2.27
CA ARG A 159 -8.67 -9.76 -3.07
C ARG A 159 -7.63 -10.86 -3.31
N ARG A 160 -6.37 -10.50 -3.55
CA ARG A 160 -5.28 -11.46 -3.77
C ARG A 160 -4.99 -12.24 -2.51
N ASP A 161 -4.83 -11.56 -1.37
CA ASP A 161 -4.62 -12.20 -0.07
C ASP A 161 -5.65 -13.32 0.22
N ARG A 162 -6.94 -13.03 0.04
CA ARG A 162 -8.04 -13.97 0.29
C ARG A 162 -8.13 -15.15 -0.68
N HIS A 163 -7.52 -15.06 -1.86
CA HIS A 163 -7.80 -16.00 -2.95
C HIS A 163 -6.55 -16.62 -3.59
N ARG A 164 -5.36 -16.04 -3.43
CA ARG A 164 -4.15 -16.33 -4.22
C ARG A 164 -2.88 -16.02 -3.41
N THR A 165 -2.56 -16.89 -2.45
CA THR A 165 -1.33 -16.89 -1.62
C THR A 165 -1.18 -15.64 -0.73
N LEU A 166 -0.60 -15.81 0.47
CA LEU A 166 -0.19 -14.66 1.28
C LEU A 166 0.73 -13.76 0.44
N HIS A 167 0.56 -12.44 0.58
CA HIS A 167 1.41 -11.46 -0.09
C HIS A 167 2.89 -11.76 0.17
N VAL A 168 3.68 -11.72 -0.91
CA VAL A 168 5.14 -11.84 -0.78
C VAL A 168 5.65 -10.48 -0.28
N VAL A 169 5.78 -10.40 1.03
CA VAL A 169 6.44 -9.29 1.72
C VAL A 169 7.91 -9.64 1.87
N GLY A 170 8.80 -8.73 1.51
CA GLY A 170 10.23 -8.98 1.53
C GLY A 170 11.07 -7.73 1.50
N ALA A 171 12.39 -7.93 1.55
CA ALA A 171 13.32 -6.82 1.46
C ALA A 171 13.29 -6.21 0.07
N TYR A 172 13.44 -4.90 0.07
CA TYR A 172 13.58 -4.08 -1.10
C TYR A 172 14.85 -3.27 -0.94
N LEU A 173 15.78 -3.44 -1.89
CA LEU A 173 16.92 -2.56 -2.02
C LEU A 173 16.38 -1.19 -2.39
N ALA A 174 16.41 -0.25 -1.44
CA ALA A 174 15.88 1.10 -1.61
C ALA A 174 16.99 2.09 -1.98
N GLU A 175 18.21 1.87 -1.47
CA GLU A 175 19.39 2.65 -1.77
C GLU A 175 20.63 1.74 -1.79
N ALA A 176 21.60 2.05 -2.64
CA ALA A 176 22.89 1.37 -2.70
C ALA A 176 23.98 2.39 -3.05
N THR A 177 24.99 2.53 -2.19
CA THR A 177 26.15 3.39 -2.42
C THR A 177 27.44 2.60 -2.19
N SER A 178 27.67 1.63 -3.06
CA SER A 178 28.73 0.65 -2.86
C SER A 178 30.13 1.28 -2.87
N MET A 179 30.94 0.85 -1.90
CA MET A 179 32.34 1.20 -1.79
C MET A 179 33.18 -0.03 -2.12
N ILE A 180 34.09 0.11 -3.08
CA ILE A 180 35.03 -0.93 -3.48
C ILE A 180 36.44 -0.43 -3.17
N TRP A 181 37.22 -1.26 -2.48
CA TRP A 181 38.61 -1.00 -2.17
C TRP A 181 39.49 -2.09 -2.80
N ALA A 182 40.39 -1.67 -3.69
CA ALA A 182 41.37 -2.53 -4.35
C ALA A 182 42.72 -1.78 -4.40
N PRO A 183 43.67 -2.03 -3.48
CA PRO A 183 44.86 -1.19 -3.28
C PRO A 183 45.86 -1.21 -4.44
N LYS A 184 45.82 -2.24 -5.30
CA LYS A 184 46.70 -2.37 -6.48
C LYS A 184 46.06 -1.87 -7.77
N ALA A 185 44.80 -1.44 -7.72
CA ALA A 185 44.09 -0.93 -8.87
C ALA A 185 44.45 0.55 -9.09
N ASP A 186 44.59 0.93 -10.36
CA ASP A 186 44.72 2.32 -10.77
C ASP A 186 43.33 2.98 -10.92
N ALA A 187 42.31 2.17 -11.23
CA ALA A 187 40.93 2.60 -11.39
C ALA A 187 39.93 1.49 -11.03
N ILE A 188 38.77 1.89 -10.53
CA ILE A 188 37.58 1.06 -10.38
C ILE A 188 36.44 1.75 -11.11
N LEU A 189 35.84 1.10 -12.10
CA LEU A 189 34.68 1.59 -12.83
C LEU A 189 33.43 0.90 -12.29
N ILE A 190 32.47 1.66 -11.74
CA ILE A 190 31.21 1.11 -11.26
C ILE A 190 30.18 1.22 -12.41
N GLU A 191 29.62 0.09 -12.79
CA GLU A 191 28.47 0.03 -13.69
C GLU A 191 27.22 0.29 -12.84
N ASP A 192 26.60 1.47 -13.00
CA ASP A 192 25.38 1.83 -12.25
C ASP A 192 24.35 0.67 -12.26
N GLN A 193 23.97 0.25 -11.06
CA GLN A 193 22.87 -0.69 -10.83
C GLN A 193 21.63 0.08 -10.38
N PRO A 194 20.42 -0.33 -10.79
CA PRO A 194 19.21 0.34 -10.37
C PRO A 194 19.01 0.15 -8.86
N PRO A 195 18.75 1.23 -8.09
CA PRO A 195 18.60 1.17 -6.63
C PRO A 195 17.24 0.58 -6.20
N PHE A 196 16.64 -0.31 -7.00
CA PHE A 196 15.24 -0.72 -6.88
C PHE A 196 15.05 -2.20 -7.22
N ALA A 197 15.37 -3.09 -6.28
CA ALA A 197 15.21 -4.53 -6.47
C ALA A 197 14.51 -5.18 -5.28
N PHE A 198 13.46 -5.97 -5.55
CA PHE A 198 12.87 -6.86 -4.56
C PHE A 198 13.79 -8.07 -4.37
N ILE A 199 14.13 -8.39 -3.13
CA ILE A 199 15.05 -9.48 -2.79
C ILE A 199 14.23 -10.73 -2.48
N GLU A 200 14.17 -11.66 -3.43
CA GLU A 200 13.55 -12.97 -3.20
C GLU A 200 14.49 -13.96 -2.51
N ARG A 201 15.78 -13.92 -2.88
CA ARG A 201 16.87 -14.73 -2.31
C ARG A 201 18.21 -14.04 -2.40
N GLU A 202 18.46 -13.41 -3.54
CA GLU A 202 19.64 -12.61 -3.78
C GLU A 202 19.29 -11.43 -4.69
N ALA A 203 20.04 -10.34 -4.58
CA ALA A 203 19.97 -9.20 -5.47
C ALA A 203 21.36 -8.66 -5.75
N VAL A 204 21.61 -8.23 -6.99
CA VAL A 204 22.85 -7.55 -7.36
C VAL A 204 22.77 -6.10 -6.88
N VAL A 205 23.76 -5.68 -6.11
CA VAL A 205 23.89 -4.34 -5.54
C VAL A 205 24.79 -3.47 -6.41
N ALA A 206 25.91 -4.04 -6.88
CA ALA A 206 26.85 -3.33 -7.72
C ALA A 206 27.53 -4.30 -8.69
N ARG A 207 27.82 -3.78 -9.89
CA ARG A 207 28.73 -4.37 -10.86
C ARG A 207 29.87 -3.38 -11.08
N PHE A 208 31.09 -3.88 -11.19
CA PHE A 208 32.24 -2.99 -11.34
C PHE A 208 33.41 -3.70 -12.04
N GLN A 209 34.33 -2.91 -12.59
CA GLN A 209 35.54 -3.37 -13.24
C GLN A 209 36.76 -2.78 -12.54
N ILE A 210 37.69 -3.64 -12.11
CA ILE A 210 38.96 -3.25 -11.50
C ILE A 210 40.05 -3.24 -12.59
N MET A 211 40.86 -2.19 -12.65
CA MET A 211 41.94 -2.08 -13.63
C MET A 211 43.20 -1.39 -13.06
N PRO A 212 44.41 -1.98 -13.22
CA PRO A 212 44.63 -3.39 -13.57
C PRO A 212 44.18 -4.32 -12.44
N PHE A 213 43.95 -5.60 -12.76
CA PHE A 213 43.67 -6.65 -11.78
C PHE A 213 44.47 -7.90 -12.10
N THR A 214 45.05 -8.53 -11.08
CA THR A 214 45.68 -9.85 -11.17
C THR A 214 44.95 -10.81 -10.24
N PRO A 215 44.68 -12.07 -10.67
CA PRO A 215 44.09 -13.08 -9.79
C PRO A 215 44.87 -13.22 -8.47
N GLY A 216 44.15 -13.09 -7.35
CA GLY A 216 44.73 -13.11 -6.00
C GLY A 216 45.05 -11.73 -5.43
N ASP A 217 44.79 -10.63 -6.17
CA ASP A 217 44.82 -9.29 -5.60
C ASP A 217 43.75 -9.11 -4.52
N GLU A 218 44.11 -8.37 -3.48
CA GLU A 218 43.20 -8.07 -2.38
C GLU A 218 42.11 -7.11 -2.87
N VAL A 219 40.86 -7.45 -2.61
CA VAL A 219 39.70 -6.61 -2.91
C VAL A 219 38.71 -6.74 -1.78
N GLN A 220 38.19 -5.62 -1.31
CA GLN A 220 37.11 -5.54 -0.34
C GLN A 220 35.99 -4.71 -0.92
N ALA A 221 34.75 -5.06 -0.59
CA ALA A 221 33.58 -4.28 -1.00
C ALA A 221 32.60 -4.17 0.16
N ASN A 222 31.95 -3.03 0.27
CA ASN A 222 30.82 -2.80 1.16
C ASN A 222 29.68 -2.24 0.32
N GLY A 223 28.51 -2.88 0.37
CA GLY A 223 27.37 -2.46 -0.44
C GLY A 223 26.79 -1.12 -0.04
N ASN A 224 26.95 -0.74 1.24
CA ASN A 224 26.30 0.38 1.90
C ASN A 224 24.84 0.53 1.44
N VAL A 225 24.06 -0.52 1.72
CA VAL A 225 22.69 -0.69 1.24
C VAL A 225 21.68 -0.28 2.31
N ALA A 226 20.57 0.29 1.86
CA ALA A 226 19.37 0.45 2.68
C ALA A 226 18.32 -0.57 2.22
N LEU A 227 17.93 -1.46 3.12
CA LEU A 227 16.84 -2.41 2.91
C LEU A 227 15.56 -1.87 3.56
N ASP A 228 14.49 -1.79 2.77
CA ASP A 228 13.14 -1.49 3.27
C ASP A 228 12.24 -2.72 3.09
N VAL A 229 11.08 -2.73 3.74
CA VAL A 229 10.03 -3.71 3.50
C VAL A 229 9.18 -3.30 2.30
N GLU A 230 8.81 -4.26 1.47
CA GLU A 230 7.96 -4.01 0.31
C GLU A 230 7.01 -5.19 0.03
N ILE A 231 5.95 -4.92 -0.72
CA ILE A 231 5.04 -5.92 -1.26
C ILE A 231 5.38 -6.15 -2.72
N ALA A 232 5.68 -7.39 -3.10
CA ALA A 232 6.12 -7.75 -4.44
C ALA A 232 5.15 -7.24 -5.53
N GLU A 233 3.84 -7.27 -5.30
CA GLU A 233 2.84 -6.78 -6.25
C GLU A 233 2.96 -5.28 -6.55
N PHE A 234 3.36 -4.44 -5.57
CA PHE A 234 3.61 -3.03 -5.84
C PHE A 234 4.81 -2.86 -6.77
N VAL A 235 5.91 -3.58 -6.52
CA VAL A 235 7.11 -3.49 -7.36
C VAL A 235 6.84 -3.95 -8.79
N GLN A 236 6.13 -5.08 -8.93
CA GLN A 236 5.90 -5.72 -10.22
C GLN A 236 4.90 -4.99 -11.12
N ARG A 237 4.01 -4.18 -10.54
CA ARG A 237 2.86 -3.63 -11.28
C ARG A 237 2.63 -2.13 -11.11
N ARG A 238 3.40 -1.42 -10.29
CA ARG A 238 3.20 0.03 -10.16
C ARG A 238 3.47 0.74 -11.49
N PRO A 239 2.54 1.56 -11.99
CA PRO A 239 2.80 2.40 -13.16
C PRO A 239 3.87 3.45 -12.85
N GLU A 240 4.76 3.69 -13.82
CA GLU A 240 5.89 4.62 -13.68
C GLU A 240 5.45 6.04 -13.31
N GLY A 241 4.34 6.51 -13.88
CA GLY A 241 3.80 7.85 -13.62
C GLY A 241 3.11 8.03 -12.26
N ALA A 242 2.78 6.97 -11.53
CA ALA A 242 2.08 7.06 -10.25
C ALA A 242 3.05 7.35 -9.11
N LYS A 243 3.47 8.61 -8.98
CA LYS A 243 4.49 9.07 -8.03
C LYS A 243 4.31 8.58 -6.59
N TRP A 244 3.08 8.43 -6.11
CA TRP A 244 2.82 7.96 -4.75
C TRP A 244 3.21 6.49 -4.53
N LEU A 245 3.17 5.66 -5.58
CA LEU A 245 3.59 4.24 -5.53
C LEU A 245 5.11 4.05 -5.40
N TRP A 246 5.88 5.12 -5.57
CA TRP A 246 7.34 5.16 -5.41
C TRP A 246 7.77 5.70 -4.04
N MET A 247 6.82 6.09 -3.18
CA MET A 247 7.11 6.48 -1.81
C MET A 247 7.41 5.23 -0.94
N PRO A 248 8.12 5.38 0.19
CA PRO A 248 8.32 4.29 1.14
C PRO A 248 7.01 3.60 1.54
N LEU A 249 7.05 2.28 1.80
CA LEU A 249 5.84 1.49 2.03
C LEU A 249 4.99 2.07 3.14
N GLY A 250 5.59 2.40 4.29
CA GLY A 250 4.88 3.01 5.41
C GLY A 250 4.09 4.27 5.01
N ARG A 251 4.63 5.12 4.13
CA ARG A 251 3.94 6.32 3.64
C ARG A 251 2.76 5.97 2.74
N ARG A 252 2.91 4.97 1.86
CA ARG A 252 1.82 4.48 1.00
C ARG A 252 0.67 3.89 1.82
N LEU A 253 0.98 3.07 2.82
CA LEU A 253 -0.04 2.50 3.70
C LEU A 253 -0.80 3.60 4.45
N ARG A 254 -0.09 4.59 5.02
CA ARG A 254 -0.72 5.76 5.65
C ARG A 254 -1.57 6.57 4.68
N MET A 255 -1.14 6.75 3.43
CA MET A 255 -1.96 7.41 2.41
C MET A 255 -3.24 6.62 2.15
N MET A 256 -3.17 5.29 2.02
CA MET A 256 -4.36 4.45 1.83
C MET A 256 -5.32 4.56 3.03
N GLU A 257 -4.81 4.49 4.26
CA GLU A 257 -5.60 4.72 5.48
C GLU A 257 -6.32 6.07 5.45
N LEU A 258 -5.58 7.16 5.25
CA LEU A 258 -6.10 8.53 5.33
C LEU A 258 -7.06 8.88 4.19
N THR A 259 -6.64 8.60 2.95
CA THR A 259 -7.35 9.07 1.75
C THR A 259 -8.43 8.12 1.26
N CYS A 260 -8.20 6.81 1.39
CA CYS A 260 -9.10 5.81 0.81
C CYS A 260 -10.08 5.23 1.82
N VAL A 261 -9.81 5.33 3.13
CA VAL A 261 -10.66 4.73 4.15
C VAL A 261 -11.17 5.77 5.13
N GLU A 262 -10.30 6.39 5.92
CA GLU A 262 -10.68 7.36 6.95
C GLU A 262 -11.41 8.56 6.36
N GLY A 263 -10.88 9.19 5.30
CA GLY A 263 -11.55 10.31 4.62
C GLY A 263 -12.91 9.95 4.04
N ILE A 264 -13.07 8.71 3.55
CA ILE A 264 -14.33 8.20 3.01
C ILE A 264 -15.37 8.01 4.12
N VAL A 265 -14.99 7.30 5.18
CA VAL A 265 -15.85 7.07 6.35
C VAL A 265 -16.24 8.40 6.96
N ALA A 266 -15.28 9.32 7.13
CA ALA A 266 -15.51 10.64 7.70
C ALA A 266 -16.51 11.47 6.90
N ARG A 267 -16.44 11.42 5.57
CA ARG A 267 -17.39 12.12 4.70
C ARG A 267 -18.81 11.61 4.91
N PHE A 268 -19.00 10.29 4.89
CA PHE A 268 -20.31 9.68 5.09
C PHE A 268 -20.85 9.85 6.51
N GLU A 269 -19.99 9.71 7.52
CA GLU A 269 -20.34 9.94 8.92
C GLU A 269 -20.81 11.38 9.12
N ARG A 270 -20.10 12.36 8.57
CA ARG A 270 -20.51 13.77 8.59
C ARG A 270 -21.83 13.99 7.88
N ASP A 271 -22.02 13.39 6.70
CA ASP A 271 -23.27 13.51 5.95
C ASP A 271 -24.47 12.88 6.69
N CYS A 272 -24.26 11.80 7.44
CA CYS A 272 -25.32 11.09 8.16
C CYS A 272 -25.60 11.65 9.56
N LEU A 273 -24.57 12.05 10.30
CA LEU A 273 -24.64 12.41 11.73
C LEU A 273 -24.42 13.91 11.98
N GLY A 274 -23.93 14.66 10.98
CA GLY A 274 -23.56 16.07 11.11
C GLY A 274 -22.19 16.33 11.75
N TRP A 275 -21.46 15.29 12.14
CA TRP A 275 -20.12 15.37 12.72
C TRP A 275 -19.30 14.13 12.31
N THR A 276 -17.98 14.16 12.51
CA THR A 276 -17.13 12.98 12.30
C THR A 276 -16.01 12.91 13.33
N ARG A 277 -15.54 11.70 13.64
CA ARG A 277 -14.31 11.45 14.42
C ARG A 277 -13.08 12.07 13.75
N PHE A 278 -13.05 12.12 12.41
CA PHE A 278 -11.87 12.58 11.69
C PHE A 278 -11.77 14.11 11.67
N LYS A 279 -10.73 14.64 12.33
CA LYS A 279 -10.51 16.09 12.44
C LYS A 279 -9.99 16.73 11.15
N GLY A 280 -9.45 15.95 10.21
CA GLY A 280 -8.86 16.47 8.97
C GLY A 280 -9.85 16.94 7.91
N LEU A 281 -11.15 16.62 8.05
CA LEU A 281 -12.20 17.07 7.12
C LEU A 281 -12.80 18.44 7.49
N LEU A 282 -12.29 19.10 8.53
CA LEU A 282 -12.81 20.38 9.04
C LEU A 282 -12.32 21.60 8.24
N ASP A 283 -11.46 21.39 7.24
CA ASP A 283 -11.09 22.44 6.27
C ASP A 283 -11.93 22.27 5.00
N GLU A 284 -13.06 22.99 4.95
CA GLU A 284 -14.05 22.92 3.86
C GLU A 284 -13.51 23.40 2.49
N SER A 285 -12.28 23.90 2.44
CA SER A 285 -11.65 24.43 1.22
C SER A 285 -11.12 23.36 0.26
N ALA A 286 -11.04 22.09 0.67
CA ALA A 286 -10.30 21.06 -0.07
C ALA A 286 -11.15 20.05 -0.88
N ILE A 287 -12.49 20.05 -0.75
CA ILE A 287 -13.33 19.01 -1.37
C ILE A 287 -14.64 19.62 -1.91
N GLU A 288 -14.54 20.52 -2.87
CA GLU A 288 -15.60 20.72 -3.86
C GLU A 288 -15.18 20.04 -5.17
N PRO A 289 -16.00 19.11 -5.73
CA PRO A 289 -15.75 18.61 -7.07
C PRO A 289 -15.90 19.77 -8.05
N ALA A 290 -14.88 19.97 -8.90
CA ALA A 290 -14.86 21.03 -9.90
C ALA A 290 -16.16 21.07 -10.70
N GLU A 291 -17.01 22.05 -10.40
CA GLU A 291 -18.15 22.38 -11.22
C GLU A 291 -17.64 22.86 -12.59
N GLY A 292 -18.26 22.33 -13.64
CA GLY A 292 -17.82 22.46 -15.01
C GLY A 292 -17.62 23.92 -15.45
N VAL A 293 -16.47 24.16 -16.07
CA VAL A 293 -16.26 25.36 -16.88
C VAL A 293 -17.05 25.17 -18.18
N LYS A 294 -18.22 25.82 -18.24
CA LYS A 294 -18.81 26.28 -19.49
C LYS A 294 -17.98 27.46 -19.98
N GLY A 295 -17.56 27.41 -21.25
CA GLY A 295 -16.87 28.48 -21.97
C GLY A 295 -16.24 27.94 -23.22
#